data_AF-A0A3N5ZGF5-F1
#
_entry.id   AF-A0A3N5ZGF5-F1
#
_cell.length_a   1.000
_cell.length_b   1.000
_cell.length_c   1.000
_cell.angle_alpha   90.00
_cell.angle_beta   90.00
_cell.angle_gamma   90.00
#
_symmetry.space_group_name_H-M   'P 1'
#
loop_
_entity.id
_entity.type
_entity.pdbx_description
1 polymer ?
#
loop_
_entity_poly.entity_id
_entity_poly.type
_entity_poly.pdbx_seq_one_letter_code
_entity_poly.pdbx_strand_id
1 'polypeptide(L)' 'MEFSFLYIKEKKLLVAGLTGGIASGKSTVSRMFREAGAKIIDADEIAREVVKKEKPAWRKIR' A
#
# COMPACT_ATOMS: atom_id res chain seq x y z
N MET A 1 13.67 -17.06 -38.25
CA MET A 1 12.57 -17.28 -37.30
C MET A 1 12.98 -16.65 -35.98
N GLU A 2 12.38 -15.49 -35.74
CA GLU A 2 12.38 -14.64 -34.56
C GLU A 2 12.59 -15.35 -33.22
N PHE A 3 13.83 -15.38 -32.72
CA PHE A 3 14.12 -15.59 -31.29
C PHE A 3 14.23 -14.23 -30.58
N SER A 4 13.24 -13.37 -30.83
CA SER A 4 12.88 -12.23 -29.99
C SER A 4 12.22 -12.74 -28.70
N PHE A 5 12.88 -13.66 -27.98
CA PHE A 5 12.43 -14.16 -26.68
C PHE A 5 12.72 -13.08 -25.64
N LEU A 6 11.92 -12.01 -25.74
CA LEU A 6 11.40 -11.18 -24.68
C LEU A 6 12.32 -11.12 -23.44
N TYR A 7 13.34 -10.26 -23.54
CA TYR A 7 14.13 -9.85 -22.39
C TYR A 7 13.22 -9.05 -21.44
N ILE A 8 12.44 -9.73 -20.60
CA ILE A 8 11.68 -9.09 -19.52
C ILE A 8 12.72 -8.68 -18.47
N LYS A 9 13.23 -7.46 -18.57
CA LYS A 9 13.88 -6.81 -17.42
C LYS A 9 12.87 -6.82 -16.27
N GLU A 10 13.21 -7.45 -15.15
CA GLU A 10 12.42 -7.32 -13.92
C GLU A 10 12.20 -5.84 -13.61
N LYS A 11 10.95 -5.41 -13.61
CA LYS A 11 10.60 -4.05 -13.17
C LYS A 11 10.71 -4.00 -11.65
N LYS A 12 11.69 -3.24 -11.14
CA LYS A 12 11.71 -2.84 -9.73
C LYS A 12 10.49 -1.97 -9.44
N LEU A 13 9.66 -2.38 -8.49
CA LEU A 13 8.59 -1.57 -7.95
C LEU A 13 9.16 -0.56 -6.95
N LEU A 14 8.77 0.71 -7.07
CA LEU A 14 9.08 1.73 -6.07
C LEU A 14 8.08 1.62 -4.92
N VAL A 15 8.59 1.46 -3.70
CA VAL A 15 7.78 1.49 -2.47
C VAL A 15 8.15 2.75 -1.70
N ALA A 16 7.16 3.58 -1.40
CA ALA A 16 7.32 4.83 -0.67
C ALA A 16 6.31 4.92 0.47
N GLY A 17 6.75 5.42 1.62
CA GLY A 17 5.89 5.69 2.78
C GLY A 17 5.36 7.11 2.74
N LEU A 18 4.04 7.29 2.86
CA LEU A 18 3.41 8.59 3.01
C LEU A 18 3.17 8.89 4.49
N THR A 19 3.91 9.85 5.05
CA THR A 19 3.85 10.22 6.46
C THR A 19 3.38 11.67 6.64
N GLY A 20 3.18 12.10 7.89
CA GLY A 20 2.68 13.43 8.23
C GLY A 20 1.77 13.43 9.47
N GLY A 21 1.54 14.60 10.06
CA GLY A 21 0.71 14.78 11.25
C GLY A 21 -0.80 14.68 11.01
N ILE A 22 -1.59 14.74 12.08
CA ILE A 22 -3.06 14.84 11.97
C ILE A 22 -3.42 16.11 11.19
N ALA A 23 -4.43 16.02 10.31
CA ALA A 23 -4.88 17.10 9.45
C ALA A 23 -3.84 17.68 8.46
N SER A 24 -2.68 17.03 8.27
CA SER A 24 -1.63 17.51 7.35
C SER A 24 -1.89 17.21 5.86
N GLY A 25 -3.09 16.74 5.50
CA GLY A 25 -3.45 16.46 4.11
C GLY A 25 -2.95 15.12 3.53
N LYS A 26 -2.45 14.18 4.34
CA LYS A 26 -1.99 12.86 3.87
C LYS A 26 -3.02 12.13 3.01
N SER A 27 -4.29 12.12 3.42
CA SER A 27 -5.37 11.46 2.65
C SER A 27 -5.58 12.12 1.29
N THR A 28 -5.36 13.43 1.17
CA THR A 28 -5.39 14.15 -0.11
C THR A 28 -4.24 13.71 -1.00
N VAL A 29 -3.01 13.67 -0.49
CA VAL A 29 -1.84 13.23 -1.25
C VAL A 29 -1.95 11.75 -1.67
N SER A 30 -2.45 10.89 -0.78
CA SER A 30 -2.75 9.49 -1.08
C SER A 30 -3.74 9.34 -2.24
N ARG A 31 -4.79 10.18 -2.27
CA ARG A 31 -5.75 10.22 -3.38
C ARG A 31 -5.10 10.69 -4.69
N MET A 32 -4.27 11.74 -4.64
CA MET A 32 -3.54 12.21 -5.83
C MET A 32 -2.61 11.12 -6.39
N PHE A 33 -1.91 10.37 -5.54
CA PHE A 33 -1.09 9.24 -6.00
C PHE A 33 -1.95 8.13 -6.61
N ARG A 34 -3.11 7.83 -6.03
CA ARG A 34 -4.06 6.87 -6.62
C ARG A 34 -4.53 7.31 -8.00
N GLU A 35 -4.90 8.59 -8.16
CA GLU A 35 -5.31 9.18 -9.44
C GLU A 35 -4.18 9.15 -10.49
N ALA A 36 -2.93 9.27 -10.05
CA ALA A 36 -1.74 9.10 -10.88
C ALA A 36 -1.36 7.64 -11.20
N GLY A 37 -2.17 6.67 -10.76
CA GLY A 37 -1.97 5.24 -11.04
C GLY A 37 -1.15 4.47 -10.01
N ALA A 38 -0.78 5.08 -8.88
CA ALA A 38 -0.11 4.37 -7.80
C ALA A 38 -1.06 3.42 -7.07
N LYS A 39 -0.55 2.26 -6.69
CA LYS A 39 -1.25 1.37 -5.75
C LYS A 39 -1.06 1.90 -4.34
N ILE A 40 -2.16 2.15 -3.64
CA ILE A 40 -2.16 2.64 -2.26
C ILE A 40 -2.36 1.46 -1.31
N ILE A 41 -1.49 1.37 -0.30
CA ILE A 41 -1.65 0.48 0.85
C ILE A 41 -1.98 1.38 2.04
N ASP A 42 -3.22 1.30 2.53
CA ASP A 42 -3.68 2.11 3.66
C ASP A 42 -3.42 1.38 4.98
N ALA A 43 -2.45 1.88 5.76
CA ALA A 43 -2.06 1.27 7.01
C ALA A 43 -3.14 1.41 8.10
N ASP A 44 -3.91 2.50 8.11
CA ASP A 44 -4.94 2.75 9.11
C ASP A 44 -6.12 1.79 8.90
N GLU A 45 -6.50 1.57 7.64
CA GLU A 45 -7.52 0.58 7.28
C GLU A 45 -7.09 -0.83 7.66
N ILE A 46 -5.87 -1.23 7.29
CA ILE A 46 -5.33 -2.56 7.62
C ILE A 46 -5.26 -2.76 9.14
N ALA A 47 -4.80 -1.75 9.88
CA ALA A 47 -4.72 -1.81 11.33
C ALA A 47 -6.09 -2.09 11.97
N ARG A 48 -7.16 -1.44 11.50
CA ARG A 48 -8.54 -1.72 11.95
C ARG A 48 -9.00 -3.12 11.56
N GLU A 49 -8.65 -3.56 10.36
CA GLU A 49 -9.07 -4.87 9.84
C GLU A 49 -8.44 -6.03 10.62
N VAL A 50 -7.16 -5.93 10.98
CA VAL A 50 -6.43 -7.01 11.67
C VAL A 50 -6.86 -7.17 13.14
N VAL A 51 -7.34 -6.10 13.77
CA VAL A 51 -7.81 -6.10 15.17
C VAL A 51 -9.31 -6.40 15.31
N LYS A 52 -9.99 -6.80 14.23
CA LYS A 52 -11.36 -7.31 14.33
C LYS A 52 -11.43 -8.50 15.32
N LYS A 53 -12.56 -8.61 16.02
CA LYS A 53 -12.81 -9.63 17.05
C LYS A 53 -12.44 -11.02 16.53
N GLU A 54 -11.86 -11.84 17.41
CA GLU A 54 -11.39 -13.21 17.14
C GLU A 54 -10.25 -13.38 16.13
N LYS A 55 -9.78 -12.31 15.49
CA LYS A 55 -8.58 -12.41 14.64
C LYS A 55 -7.32 -12.64 15.46
N PRO A 56 -6.26 -13.23 14.87
CA PRO A 56 -5.02 -13.53 15.58
C PRO A 56 -4.41 -12.31 16.29
N ALA A 57 -4.44 -11.12 15.68
CA ALA A 57 -3.91 -9.92 16.31
C ALA A 57 -4.79 -9.46 17.49
N TRP A 58 -6.12 -9.49 17.34
CA TRP A 58 -7.05 -9.16 18.44
C TRP A 58 -6.85 -10.05 19.67
N ARG A 59 -6.66 -11.37 19.46
CA ARG A 59 -6.42 -12.33 20.56
C ARG A 59 -5.13 -12.07 21.34
N LYS A 60 -4.14 -11.41 20.73
CA LYS A 60 -2.85 -11.09 21.36
C LYS A 60 -2.89 -9.81 22.20
N ILE A 61 -3.86 -8.93 21.96
CA ILE A 61 -3.96 -7.60 22.59
C ILE A 61 -5.16 -7.48 23.53
N ARG A 62 -5.94 -8.55 23.69
CA ARG A 62 -7.06 -8.62 24.64
C ARG A 62 -6.61 -9.07 26.02
#